data_AF-A0A392RDH2-F1
#
_entry.id   AF-A0A392RDH2-F1
#
_cell.length_a   1.000
_cell.length_b   1.000
_cell.length_c   1.000
_cell.angle_alpha   90.00
_cell.angle_beta   90.00
_cell.angle_gamma   90.00
#
_symmetry.space_group_name_H-M   'P 1'
#
loop_
_entity.id
_entity.type
_entity.pdbx_description
1 polymer ?
#
loop_
_entity_poly.entity_id
_entity_poly.type
_entity_poly.pdbx_seq_one_letter_code
_entity_poly.pdbx_strand_id
1 'polypeptide(L)'
;EELGQMTIHSEETPAPPPPASKSSLRFPLRPGKGSTGKRCIVKANHFFAELPKKDLHQYDVTITPEVTSRGVNRAVMEQLVRLYRDSHLGKRLPAYDGRKSLYTAGPLPFISKD
;
A
#
# COMPACT_ATOMS: atom_id res chain seq x y z
N GLU A 1 49.06 15.18 2.76
CA GLU A 1 47.82 15.09 3.56
C GLU A 1 47.02 16.36 3.36
N GLU A 2 45.88 16.28 2.70
CA GLU A 2 44.70 17.09 3.03
C GLU A 2 43.51 16.43 2.32
N LEU A 3 42.72 15.66 3.07
CA LEU A 3 41.49 15.04 2.60
C LEU A 3 40.39 16.11 2.55
N GLY A 4 40.09 16.61 1.34
CA GLY A 4 38.91 17.42 1.09
C GLY A 4 37.63 16.58 1.26
N GLN A 5 36.84 16.90 2.27
CA GLN A 5 35.55 16.28 2.57
C GLN A 5 34.54 16.56 1.45
N MET A 6 34.00 15.50 0.83
CA MET A 6 32.81 15.58 -0.03
C MET A 6 31.58 15.45 0.86
N THR A 7 30.95 16.58 1.20
CA THR A 7 29.67 16.60 1.89
C THR A 7 28.57 16.24 0.90
N ILE A 8 27.93 15.08 1.10
CA ILE A 8 26.73 14.68 0.35
C ILE A 8 25.55 15.48 0.89
N HIS A 9 25.05 16.43 0.09
CA HIS A 9 23.78 17.07 0.37
C HIS A 9 22.64 16.10 0.03
N SER A 10 22.02 15.53 1.06
CA SER A 10 20.74 14.83 0.95
C SER A 10 19.65 15.87 0.68
N GLU A 11 19.31 16.11 -0.58
CA GLU A 11 18.07 16.82 -0.92
C GLU A 11 16.87 15.91 -0.62
N GLU A 12 16.33 16.01 0.60
CA GLU A 12 14.97 15.57 0.88
C GLU A 12 14.01 16.49 0.14
N THR A 13 13.56 16.03 -1.03
CA THR A 13 12.45 16.65 -1.74
C THR A 13 11.20 16.48 -0.86
N PRO A 14 10.53 17.55 -0.42
CA PRO A 14 9.33 17.41 0.40
C PRO A 14 8.25 16.73 -0.42
N ALA A 15 7.69 15.64 0.11
CA ALA A 15 6.58 14.94 -0.50
C ALA A 15 5.44 15.94 -0.83
N PRO A 16 4.83 15.86 -2.02
CA PRO A 16 3.76 16.76 -2.39
C PRO A 16 2.61 16.66 -1.37
N PRO A 17 1.95 17.79 -1.05
CA PRO A 17 0.84 17.78 -0.12
C PRO A 17 -0.25 16.82 -0.63
N PRO A 18 -0.91 16.07 0.28
CA PRO A 18 -1.99 15.18 -0.12
C PRO A 18 -3.06 16.00 -0.88
N PRO A 19 -3.67 15.44 -1.93
CA PRO A 19 -4.64 16.17 -2.73
C PRO A 19 -5.78 16.68 -1.84
N ALA A 20 -5.92 18.00 -1.75
CA ALA A 20 -6.99 18.64 -1.01
C ALA A 20 -8.34 18.25 -1.63
N SER A 21 -9.15 17.48 -0.89
CA SER A 21 -10.48 17.09 -1.34
C SER A 21 -11.37 18.33 -1.52
N LYS A 22 -11.86 18.58 -2.74
CA LYS A 22 -12.77 19.68 -3.11
C LYS A 22 -14.19 19.58 -2.50
N SER A 23 -14.40 18.67 -1.56
CA SER A 23 -15.70 18.46 -0.89
C SER A 23 -15.86 19.45 0.26
N SER A 24 -16.76 20.42 0.10
CA SER A 24 -17.16 21.38 1.14
C SER A 24 -18.04 20.77 2.25
N LEU A 25 -18.45 19.50 2.09
CA LEU A 25 -19.23 18.78 3.09
C LEU A 25 -18.31 17.88 3.92
N ARG A 26 -17.96 18.33 5.12
CA ARG A 26 -17.30 17.50 6.14
C ARG A 26 -18.31 17.09 7.19
N PHE A 27 -18.25 15.84 7.62
CA PHE A 27 -18.99 15.39 8.81
C PHE A 27 -18.51 16.18 10.05
N PRO A 28 -19.40 16.54 10.97
CA PRO A 28 -19.01 17.21 12.21
C PRO A 28 -18.09 16.29 13.03
N LEU A 29 -17.11 16.89 13.72
CA LEU A 29 -16.22 16.16 14.62
C LEU A 29 -16.99 15.62 15.83
N ARG A 30 -16.50 14.53 16.42
CA ARG A 30 -17.02 14.01 17.68
C ARG A 30 -16.85 15.09 18.77
N PRO A 31 -17.93 15.59 19.41
CA PRO A 31 -17.85 16.68 20.38
C PRO A 31 -17.18 16.27 21.70
N GLY A 32 -17.16 14.96 22.02
CA GLY A 32 -16.54 14.43 23.23
C GLY A 32 -16.86 12.95 23.46
N LYS A 33 -16.47 12.47 24.64
CA LYS A 33 -16.84 11.13 25.15
C LYS A 33 -18.00 11.28 26.12
N GLY A 34 -18.95 10.34 26.12
CA GLY A 34 -20.04 10.32 27.10
C GLY A 34 -19.54 10.02 28.52
N SER A 35 -20.20 10.58 29.54
CA SER A 35 -19.81 10.46 30.96
C SER A 35 -20.88 9.84 31.85
N THR A 36 -22.12 9.70 31.38
CA THR A 36 -23.24 9.13 32.14
C THR A 36 -23.18 7.61 32.19
N GLY A 37 -23.52 7.02 33.35
CA GLY A 37 -23.68 5.58 33.53
C GLY A 37 -22.62 4.94 34.42
N LYS A 38 -22.77 3.64 34.70
CA LYS A 38 -21.81 2.84 35.46
C LYS A 38 -20.76 2.26 34.52
N ARG A 39 -19.48 2.39 34.88
CA ARG A 39 -18.37 1.79 34.11
C ARG A 39 -18.45 0.27 34.18
N CYS A 40 -18.24 -0.40 33.04
CA CYS A 40 -18.08 -1.84 32.94
C CYS A 40 -16.93 -2.16 31.98
N ILE A 41 -16.29 -3.32 32.19
CA ILE A 41 -15.22 -3.80 31.31
C ILE A 41 -15.87 -4.61 30.20
N VAL A 42 -15.53 -4.29 28.96
CA VAL A 42 -15.98 -5.03 27.77
C VAL A 42 -14.78 -5.50 26.96
N LYS A 43 -14.96 -6.59 26.21
CA LYS A 43 -14.02 -7.02 25.19
C LYS A 43 -14.70 -6.84 23.83
N ALA A 44 -13.98 -6.29 22.88
CA ALA A 44 -14.40 -6.21 21.49
C ALA A 44 -13.57 -7.19 20.66
N ASN A 45 -14.14 -7.67 19.56
CA ASN A 45 -13.43 -8.36 18.49
C ASN A 45 -12.64 -7.37 17.60
N HIS A 46 -11.97 -6.42 18.24
CA HIS A 46 -11.13 -5.41 17.60
C HIS A 46 -9.69 -5.61 18.08
N PHE A 47 -8.82 -5.97 17.14
CA PHE A 47 -7.43 -6.30 17.39
C PHE A 47 -6.55 -5.14 16.92
N PHE A 48 -5.50 -4.83 17.68
CA PHE A 48 -4.50 -3.83 17.27
C PHE A 48 -3.73 -4.34 16.05
N ALA A 49 -3.64 -3.51 15.02
CA ALA A 49 -2.81 -3.74 13.86
C ALA A 49 -1.77 -2.61 13.77
N GLU A 50 -0.50 -2.97 13.82
CA GLU A 50 0.59 -2.02 13.62
C GLU A 50 0.97 -1.99 12.14
N LEU A 51 0.92 -0.80 11.54
CA LEU A 51 1.32 -0.59 10.16
C LEU A 51 2.73 0.00 10.10
N PRO A 52 3.66 -0.60 9.33
CA PRO A 52 4.98 -0.02 9.16
C PRO A 52 4.87 1.32 8.42
N LYS A 53 5.70 2.30 8.81
CA LYS A 53 5.86 3.57 8.09
C LYS A 53 6.70 3.34 6.84
N LYS A 54 6.11 2.71 5.82
CA LYS A 54 6.74 2.42 4.54
C LYS A 54 5.76 2.69 3.41
N ASP A 55 6.30 3.13 2.28
CA ASP A 55 5.49 3.39 1.10
C ASP A 55 5.02 2.08 0.44
N LEU A 56 3.79 2.10 -0.03
CA LEU A 56 3.19 1.05 -0.83
C LEU A 56 3.20 1.45 -2.30
N HIS A 57 3.52 0.49 -3.16
CA HIS A 57 3.55 0.70 -4.60
C HIS A 57 2.33 0.01 -5.21
N GLN A 58 1.42 0.80 -5.78
CA GLN A 58 0.23 0.33 -6.47
C GLN A 58 0.48 0.27 -7.98
N TYR A 59 0.06 -0.83 -8.59
CA TYR A 59 0.08 -1.03 -10.03
C TYR A 59 -1.33 -1.38 -10.52
N ASP A 60 -1.65 -0.90 -11.71
CA ASP A 60 -2.83 -1.32 -12.45
C ASP A 60 -2.51 -2.57 -13.27
N VAL A 61 -3.33 -3.59 -13.12
CA VAL A 61 -3.23 -4.87 -13.79
C VAL A 61 -4.35 -5.01 -14.80
N THR A 62 -3.98 -5.47 -15.99
CA THR A 62 -4.91 -5.97 -17.00
C THR A 62 -4.59 -7.43 -17.31
N ILE A 63 -5.60 -8.29 -17.27
CA ILE A 63 -5.49 -9.70 -17.67
C ILE A 63 -6.25 -9.87 -18.99
N THR A 64 -5.58 -10.45 -19.98
CA THR A 64 -6.14 -10.71 -21.31
C THR A 64 -6.09 -12.22 -21.60
N PRO A 65 -7.19 -12.84 -22.04
CA PRO A 65 -8.53 -12.27 -22.23
C PRO A 65 -9.16 -11.81 -20.90
N GLU A 66 -10.14 -10.92 -20.97
CA GLU A 66 -10.85 -10.45 -19.78
C GLU A 66 -11.55 -11.62 -19.09
N VAL A 67 -11.30 -11.76 -17.79
CA VAL A 67 -11.93 -12.77 -16.94
C VAL A 67 -12.72 -12.08 -15.83
N THR A 68 -14.01 -12.36 -15.78
CA THR A 68 -14.94 -11.77 -14.80
C THR A 68 -14.78 -12.38 -13.40
N SER A 69 -14.29 -13.63 -13.32
CA SER A 69 -14.12 -14.34 -12.06
C SER A 69 -12.88 -13.86 -11.29
N ARG A 70 -13.12 -13.20 -10.15
CA ARG A 70 -12.05 -12.79 -9.21
C ARG A 70 -11.21 -13.96 -8.72
N GLY A 71 -11.82 -15.14 -8.54
CA GLY A 71 -11.12 -16.34 -8.08
C GLY A 71 -10.10 -16.82 -9.11
N VAL A 72 -10.51 -16.86 -10.38
CA VAL A 72 -9.60 -17.21 -11.49
C VAL A 72 -8.49 -16.17 -11.63
N ASN A 73 -8.82 -14.87 -11.54
CA ASN A 73 -7.81 -13.82 -11.57
C ASN A 73 -6.76 -13.94 -10.46
N ARG A 74 -7.19 -14.34 -9.25
CA ARG A 74 -6.26 -14.60 -8.14
C ARG A 74 -5.40 -15.84 -8.39
N ALA A 75 -5.96 -16.91 -8.95
CA ALA A 75 -5.19 -18.10 -9.32
C ALA A 75 -4.15 -17.81 -10.41
N VAL A 76 -4.48 -16.97 -11.39
CA VAL A 76 -3.53 -16.49 -12.41
C VAL A 76 -2.38 -15.71 -11.74
N MET A 77 -2.69 -14.81 -10.81
CA MET A 77 -1.66 -14.05 -10.09
C MET A 77 -0.82 -14.90 -9.16
N GLU A 78 -1.41 -15.90 -8.50
CA GLU A 78 -0.68 -16.90 -7.72
C GLU A 78 0.32 -17.63 -8.61
N GLN A 79 -0.08 -18.02 -9.82
CA GLN A 79 0.80 -18.66 -10.77
C GLN A 79 1.93 -17.73 -11.27
N LEU A 80 1.62 -16.47 -11.53
CA LEU A 80 2.62 -15.44 -11.88
C LEU A 80 3.69 -15.33 -10.78
N VAL A 81 3.26 -15.22 -9.52
CA VAL A 81 4.18 -15.14 -8.39
C VAL A 81 4.98 -16.44 -8.27
N ARG A 82 4.34 -17.61 -8.35
CA ARG A 82 5.03 -18.90 -8.26
C ARG A 82 6.14 -19.06 -9.30
N LEU A 83 5.90 -18.65 -10.55
CA LEU A 83 6.84 -18.82 -11.64
C LEU A 83 7.93 -17.73 -11.69
N TYR A 84 7.59 -16.50 -11.34
CA TYR A 84 8.43 -15.33 -11.64
C TYR A 84 8.85 -14.51 -10.42
N ARG A 85 8.59 -14.98 -9.19
CA ARG A 85 8.97 -14.28 -7.96
C ARG A 85 10.45 -13.89 -7.95
N ASP A 86 11.34 -14.84 -8.19
CA ASP A 86 12.79 -14.61 -8.06
C ASP A 86 13.39 -13.92 -9.29
N SER A 87 12.77 -14.06 -10.46
CA SER A 87 13.31 -13.58 -11.73
C SER A 87 12.79 -12.20 -12.15
N HIS A 88 11.48 -11.95 -12.06
CA HIS A 88 10.87 -10.72 -12.59
C HIS A 88 10.27 -9.83 -11.50
N LEU A 89 9.82 -10.41 -10.40
CA LEU A 89 9.14 -9.67 -9.34
C LEU A 89 10.08 -9.20 -8.23
N GLY A 90 11.40 -9.36 -8.37
CA GLY A 90 12.38 -8.89 -7.38
C GLY A 90 12.16 -9.48 -5.99
N LYS A 91 11.74 -10.75 -5.92
CA LYS A 91 11.38 -11.49 -4.69
C LYS A 91 10.20 -10.91 -3.92
N ARG A 92 9.45 -9.97 -4.49
CA ARG A 92 8.26 -9.36 -3.87
C ARG A 92 7.11 -10.37 -3.82
N LEU A 93 6.30 -10.26 -2.77
CA LEU A 93 5.03 -10.97 -2.61
C LEU A 93 3.90 -9.94 -2.75
N PRO A 94 3.34 -9.78 -3.96
CA PRO A 94 2.31 -8.78 -4.18
C PRO A 94 0.96 -9.20 -3.58
N ALA A 95 0.18 -8.21 -3.14
CA ALA A 95 -1.21 -8.39 -2.74
C ALA A 95 -2.13 -7.93 -3.89
N TYR A 96 -3.02 -8.81 -4.34
CA TYR A 96 -3.90 -8.56 -5.48
C TYR A 96 -5.38 -8.62 -5.09
N ASP A 97 -6.16 -7.61 -5.50
CA ASP A 97 -7.58 -7.52 -5.16
C ASP A 97 -8.48 -8.49 -5.96
N GLY A 98 -7.96 -9.09 -7.04
CA GLY A 98 -8.71 -9.96 -7.96
C GLY A 98 -9.28 -9.23 -9.18
N ARG A 99 -8.97 -7.95 -9.37
CA ARG A 99 -9.45 -7.10 -10.47
C ARG A 99 -8.33 -6.30 -11.14
N LYS A 100 -7.98 -5.13 -10.59
CA LYS A 100 -7.04 -4.18 -11.23
C LYS A 100 -5.92 -3.78 -10.30
N SER A 101 -6.13 -3.81 -8.98
CA SER A 101 -5.16 -3.23 -8.05
C SER A 101 -4.19 -4.29 -7.53
N LEU A 102 -2.91 -4.08 -7.80
CA LEU A 102 -1.80 -4.87 -7.26
C LEU A 102 -0.94 -3.99 -6.36
N TYR A 103 -0.64 -4.45 -5.15
CA TYR A 103 0.18 -3.71 -4.18
C TYR A 103 1.44 -4.49 -3.83
N THR A 104 2.55 -3.79 -3.66
CA THR A 104 3.84 -4.37 -3.24
C THR A 104 4.52 -3.51 -2.18
N ALA A 105 5.33 -4.15 -1.32
CA ALA A 105 6.10 -3.51 -0.25
C ALA A 105 7.37 -2.77 -0.73
N GLY A 106 7.43 -2.42 -2.02
CA GLY A 106 8.54 -1.73 -2.67
C GLY A 106 8.42 -1.87 -4.19
N PRO A 107 9.15 -1.08 -4.98
CA PRO A 107 8.97 -1.06 -6.42
C PRO A 107 9.31 -2.42 -7.04
N LEU A 108 8.61 -2.76 -8.11
CA LEU A 108 8.98 -3.87 -8.99
C LEU A 108 10.29 -3.48 -9.71
N PRO A 109 11.15 -4.45 -10.04
CA PRO A 109 12.49 -4.17 -10.58
C PRO A 109 12.45 -3.83 -12.09
N PHE A 110 11.41 -3.12 -12.54
CA PHE A 110 11.24 -2.68 -13.92
C PHE A 110 10.28 -1.48 -13.95
N ILE A 111 10.49 -0.61 -14.94
CA ILE A 111 9.55 0.49 -15.27
C ILE A 111 8.63 0.06 -16.41
N SER A 112 9.20 -0.63 -17.41
CA SER A 112 8.51 -1.32 -18.49
C SER A 112 9.26 -2.62 -18.80
N LYS A 113 8.57 -3.61 -19.35
CA LYS A 113 9.15 -4.87 -19.82
C LYS A 113 8.30 -5.38 -20.97
N ASP A 114 8.94 -5.62 -22.11
CA ASP A 114 8.31 -6.15 -23.34
C ASP A 114 8.04 -7.65 -23.23
#